data_AF-A0A1F6C5G9-F1
#
_entry.id   AF-A0A1F6C5G9-F1
#
_cell.length_a   1.000
_cell.length_b   1.000
_cell.length_c   1.000
_cell.angle_alpha   90.00
_cell.angle_beta   90.00
_cell.angle_gamma   90.00
#
_symmetry.space_group_name_H-M   'P 1'
#
loop_
_entity.id
_entity.type
_entity.pdbx_description
1 polymer ?
#
loop_
_entity_poly.entity_id
_entity_poly.type
_entity_poly.pdbx_seq_one_letter_code
_entity_poly.pdbx_strand_id
1 'polypeptide(L)'
;MAITSVDEIWSGRRGAVDDSFKREYERKFRIIADSTNEDAITVTAAMAAEGILMWGPYMAPNGSFDLFARCNQIEAEQSSDSPFIWEGRASYSSDAKPPDDIDPKTGGQNSQEENPLLRPPTISISTGTERKAAIVDRDGNKLVNSVGDQFDPPIEIDEPYMVLSISRNVLAINNFAMAWYIGTVNDSPFFGYPAEHVRLMSWSASSHYENNVFFWDEHFEFHAKGETLFTPAAAGAKPIDYGWGFVLLDQGFNELDANNLPKLMRDQDGQPYSHTILLNGAGAKLAAGQPPVYLLYYAHKKKDFSVFNLPTPNVPVTKKIPTPKNNNFQLPLW
;
A
#
# COMPACT_ATOMS: atom_id res chain seq x y z
N MET A 1 19.65 -9.15 6.51
CA MET A 1 19.93 -8.37 7.73
C MET A 1 18.70 -7.56 7.96
N ALA A 2 18.01 -7.88 9.02
CA ALA A 2 16.67 -7.38 9.31
C ALA A 2 16.47 -7.33 10.81
N ILE A 3 15.72 -6.31 11.24
CA ILE A 3 15.06 -6.36 12.54
C ILE A 3 14.08 -7.53 12.52
N THR A 4 14.25 -8.44 13.48
CA THR A 4 13.50 -9.69 13.58
C THR A 4 12.26 -9.56 14.45
N SER A 5 12.26 -8.64 15.42
CA SER A 5 11.07 -8.30 16.20
C SER A 5 11.14 -6.88 16.78
N VAL A 6 9.97 -6.29 17.00
CA VAL A 6 9.76 -5.05 17.74
C VAL A 6 8.59 -5.29 18.69
N ASP A 7 8.88 -5.52 19.97
CA ASP A 7 7.91 -5.94 20.97
C ASP A 7 7.74 -4.89 22.07
N GLU A 8 6.50 -4.47 22.36
CA GLU A 8 6.25 -3.51 23.44
C GLU A 8 6.53 -4.13 24.82
N ILE A 9 7.35 -3.44 25.61
CA ILE A 9 7.66 -3.79 26.98
C ILE A 9 6.69 -3.06 27.91
N TRP A 10 5.96 -3.82 28.72
CA TRP A 10 4.92 -3.27 29.61
C TRP A 10 5.52 -2.62 30.86
N SER A 11 6.72 -3.04 31.28
CA SER A 11 7.42 -2.42 32.41
C SER A 11 7.91 -1.02 32.05
N GLY A 12 7.56 -0.03 32.87
CA GLY A 12 7.96 1.36 32.67
C GLY A 12 7.02 2.17 31.76
N ARG A 13 5.89 1.59 31.32
CA ARG A 13 4.82 2.35 30.66
C ARG A 13 4.26 3.39 31.62
N ARG A 14 4.08 4.62 31.14
CA ARG A 14 3.57 5.74 31.93
C ARG A 14 2.48 6.48 31.16
N GLY A 15 1.49 6.96 31.90
CA GLY A 15 0.48 7.91 31.44
C GLY A 15 0.21 8.92 32.55
N ALA A 16 0.12 10.21 32.23
CA ALA A 16 -0.19 11.26 33.19
C ALA A 16 -1.12 12.29 32.55
N VAL A 17 -2.00 12.86 33.37
CA VAL A 17 -2.79 14.05 33.03
C VAL A 17 -2.63 15.05 34.16
N ASP A 18 -2.28 16.29 33.84
CA ASP A 18 -2.14 17.37 34.84
C ASP A 18 -3.39 18.27 34.92
N ASP A 19 -3.34 19.28 35.78
CA ASP A 19 -4.40 20.26 36.00
C ASP A 19 -4.63 21.20 34.80
N SER A 20 -3.71 21.23 33.85
CA SER A 20 -3.79 21.94 32.57
C SER A 20 -4.35 21.07 31.45
N PHE A 21 -4.85 19.86 31.77
CA PHE A 21 -5.28 18.83 30.83
C PHE A 21 -4.17 18.37 29.85
N LYS A 22 -2.90 18.63 30.19
CA LYS A 22 -1.77 18.10 29.44
C LYS A 22 -1.72 16.60 29.66
N ARG A 23 -1.64 15.85 28.57
CA ARG A 23 -1.54 14.38 28.57
C ARG A 23 -0.13 14.00 28.17
N GLU A 24 0.52 13.16 28.96
CA GLU A 24 1.84 12.62 28.69
C GLU A 24 1.79 11.10 28.70
N TYR A 25 2.43 10.47 27.72
CA TYR A 25 2.55 9.02 27.66
C TYR A 25 3.98 8.59 27.31
N GLU A 26 4.40 7.47 27.85
CA GLU A 26 5.67 6.80 27.48
C GLU A 26 5.39 5.34 27.15
N ARG A 27 5.92 4.90 26.00
CA ARG A 27 5.93 3.49 25.57
C ARG A 27 7.38 3.03 25.39
N LYS A 28 7.65 1.77 25.73
CA LYS A 28 8.97 1.15 25.63
C LYS A 28 8.91 -0.10 24.78
N PHE A 29 9.98 -0.38 24.05
CA PHE A 29 10.03 -1.46 23.09
C PHE A 29 11.34 -2.21 23.21
N ARG A 30 11.29 -3.53 23.02
CA ARG A 30 12.45 -4.38 22.80
C ARG A 30 12.54 -4.63 21.32
N ILE A 31 13.67 -4.28 20.72
CA ILE A 31 13.94 -4.53 19.31
C ILE A 31 15.05 -5.56 19.21
N ILE A 32 14.84 -6.62 18.43
CA ILE A 32 15.79 -7.71 18.24
C ILE A 32 16.30 -7.71 16.81
N ALA A 33 17.61 -7.58 16.64
CA ALA A 33 18.31 -7.64 15.35
C ALA A 33 18.94 -9.01 15.10
N ASP A 34 19.06 -9.41 13.83
CA ASP A 34 19.85 -10.58 13.41
C ASP A 34 21.34 -10.27 13.16
N SER A 35 21.74 -9.02 13.36
CA SER A 35 23.06 -8.48 13.05
C SER A 35 23.51 -7.49 14.12
N THR A 36 24.82 -7.45 14.39
CA THR A 36 25.44 -6.45 15.28
C THR A 36 25.78 -5.15 14.55
N ASN A 37 25.53 -5.07 13.25
CA ASN A 37 25.81 -3.88 12.44
C ASN A 37 24.60 -2.95 12.33
N GLU A 38 23.48 -3.30 12.97
CA GLU A 38 22.32 -2.41 13.01
C GLU A 38 22.66 -1.15 13.80
N ASP A 39 22.13 -0.02 13.35
CA ASP A 39 22.31 1.29 13.98
C ASP A 39 20.99 1.85 14.50
N ALA A 40 21.07 2.93 15.27
CA ALA A 40 19.90 3.59 15.83
C ALA A 40 18.91 4.07 14.74
N ILE A 41 19.40 4.37 13.53
CA ILE A 41 18.55 4.79 12.40
C ILE A 41 17.67 3.62 11.95
N THR A 42 18.28 2.45 11.75
CA THR A 42 17.58 1.25 11.30
C THR A 42 16.58 0.75 12.36
N VAL A 43 16.96 0.84 13.63
CA VAL A 43 16.10 0.46 14.77
C VAL A 43 14.90 1.40 14.91
N THR A 44 15.11 2.72 14.81
CA THR A 44 14.00 3.69 14.87
C THR A 44 13.10 3.59 13.65
N ALA A 45 13.63 3.27 12.46
CA ALA A 45 12.82 2.96 11.29
C ALA A 45 11.94 1.71 11.48
N ALA A 46 12.44 0.67 12.15
CA ALA A 46 11.63 -0.50 12.48
C ALA A 46 10.52 -0.19 13.49
N MET A 47 10.75 0.69 14.46
CA MET A 47 9.70 1.20 15.34
C MET A 47 8.62 1.96 14.55
N ALA A 48 9.02 2.76 13.56
CA ALA A 48 8.09 3.46 12.67
C ALA A 48 7.23 2.49 11.85
N ALA A 49 7.80 1.37 11.40
CA ALA A 49 7.05 0.31 10.71
C ALA A 49 5.95 -0.32 11.59
N GLU A 50 6.12 -0.31 12.91
CA GLU A 50 5.10 -0.72 13.90
C GLU A 50 4.11 0.40 14.30
N GLY A 51 4.12 1.53 13.58
CA GLY A 51 3.21 2.65 13.82
C GLY A 51 3.64 3.61 14.94
N ILE A 52 4.91 3.54 15.36
CA ILE A 52 5.50 4.46 16.35
C ILE A 52 6.21 5.58 15.59
N LEU A 53 5.47 6.63 15.28
CA LEU A 53 5.92 7.66 14.34
C LEU A 53 6.05 8.99 15.04
N MET A 54 7.10 9.73 14.72
CA MET A 54 7.21 11.13 15.12
C MET A 54 5.95 11.88 14.66
N TRP A 55 5.36 12.66 15.55
CA TRP A 55 4.08 13.37 15.39
C TRP A 55 2.83 12.50 15.25
N GLY A 56 2.97 11.18 15.21
CA GLY A 56 1.86 10.25 15.21
C GLY A 56 1.08 10.32 16.53
N PRO A 57 -0.25 10.05 16.51
CA PRO A 57 -1.04 10.05 17.73
C PRO A 57 -0.60 8.90 18.66
N TYR A 58 -0.83 9.07 19.95
CA TYR A 58 -0.69 7.99 20.90
C TYR A 58 -1.67 6.87 20.56
N MET A 59 -1.16 5.64 20.43
CA MET A 59 -1.95 4.44 20.26
C MET A 59 -1.51 3.39 21.27
N ALA A 60 -2.47 2.87 22.02
CA ALA A 60 -2.23 1.77 22.94
C ALA A 60 -2.44 0.41 22.23
N PRO A 61 -1.81 -0.68 22.73
CA PRO A 61 -1.98 -2.04 22.19
C PRO A 61 -3.42 -2.56 22.13
N ASN A 62 -4.31 -2.05 22.99
CA ASN A 62 -5.73 -2.40 23.02
C ASN A 62 -6.57 -1.64 21.98
N GLY A 63 -5.94 -0.81 21.13
CA GLY A 63 -6.60 0.00 20.12
C GLY A 63 -7.16 1.33 20.63
N SER A 64 -7.01 1.68 21.92
CA SER A 64 -7.35 3.03 22.37
C SER A 64 -6.33 4.02 21.84
N PHE A 65 -6.78 5.14 21.30
CA PHE A 65 -5.92 6.18 20.76
C PHE A 65 -6.26 7.54 21.36
N ASP A 66 -5.26 8.40 21.44
CA ASP A 66 -5.40 9.81 21.83
C ASP A 66 -4.86 10.68 20.69
N LEU A 67 -5.77 11.24 19.89
CA LEU A 67 -5.43 12.08 18.74
C LEU A 67 -4.71 13.37 19.11
N PHE A 68 -4.86 13.79 20.36
CA PHE A 68 -4.32 15.05 20.81
C PHE A 68 -2.94 14.90 21.43
N ALA A 69 -2.54 13.69 21.85
CA ALA A 69 -1.17 13.44 22.31
C ALA A 69 -0.34 12.87 21.16
N ARG A 70 0.71 13.60 20.75
CA ARG A 70 1.55 13.22 19.62
C ARG A 70 2.91 12.76 20.09
N CYS A 71 3.49 11.81 19.37
CA CYS A 71 4.85 11.37 19.62
C CYS A 71 5.80 12.53 19.36
N ASN A 72 6.57 12.95 20.34
CA ASN A 72 7.51 14.07 20.22
C ASN A 72 8.97 13.64 20.36
N GLN A 73 9.21 12.37 20.69
CA GLN A 73 10.56 11.82 20.85
C GLN A 73 10.52 10.32 20.58
N ILE A 74 11.47 9.85 19.77
CA ILE A 74 11.74 8.42 19.58
C ILE A 74 13.24 8.24 19.81
N GLU A 75 13.58 7.33 20.71
CA GLU A 75 14.96 7.00 21.06
C GLU A 75 15.18 5.51 20.90
N ALA A 76 16.38 5.13 20.52
CA ALA A 76 16.84 3.76 20.51
C ALA A 76 18.20 3.72 21.20
N GLU A 77 18.33 2.87 22.22
CA GLU A 77 19.56 2.64 22.94
C GLU A 77 19.96 1.17 22.81
N GLN A 78 21.20 0.91 22.43
CA GLN A 78 21.72 -0.46 22.39
C GLN A 78 21.77 -1.01 23.81
N SER A 79 21.19 -2.19 24.03
CA SER A 79 21.28 -2.86 25.33
C SER A 79 22.73 -3.19 25.66
N SER A 80 23.16 -2.85 26.88
CA SER A 80 24.47 -3.22 27.41
C SER A 80 24.66 -4.73 27.57
N ASP A 81 23.56 -5.46 27.64
CA ASP A 81 23.57 -6.90 27.89
C ASP A 81 23.67 -7.72 26.59
N SER A 82 23.35 -7.13 25.43
CA SER A 82 23.39 -7.83 24.16
C SER A 82 23.50 -6.88 22.97
N PRO A 83 24.46 -7.09 22.04
CA PRO A 83 24.60 -6.28 20.82
C PRO A 83 23.48 -6.54 19.79
N PHE A 84 22.61 -7.53 20.04
CA PHE A 84 21.45 -7.82 19.18
C PHE A 84 20.15 -7.22 19.72
N ILE A 85 20.18 -6.63 20.92
CA ILE A 85 19.00 -6.09 21.57
C ILE A 85 19.13 -4.57 21.67
N TRP A 86 18.08 -3.89 21.27
CA TRP A 86 17.90 -2.46 21.45
C TRP A 86 16.67 -2.18 22.31
N GLU A 87 16.75 -1.11 23.09
CA GLU A 87 15.64 -0.57 23.85
C GLU A 87 15.14 0.70 23.16
N GLY A 88 13.91 0.63 22.66
CA GLY A 88 13.22 1.75 22.04
C GLY A 88 12.36 2.48 23.06
N ARG A 89 12.33 3.81 23.01
CA ARG A 89 11.41 4.65 23.79
C ARG A 89 10.67 5.60 22.88
N ALA A 90 9.36 5.70 23.06
CA ALA A 90 8.52 6.69 22.41
C ALA A 90 7.79 7.53 23.47
N SER A 91 8.01 8.83 23.42
CA SER A 91 7.37 9.81 24.30
C SER A 91 6.28 10.53 23.53
N TYR A 92 5.13 10.74 24.19
CA TYR A 92 3.98 11.42 23.63
C TYR A 92 3.53 12.53 24.57
N SER A 93 3.11 13.65 24.00
CA SER A 93 2.58 14.78 24.76
C SER A 93 1.45 15.46 24.01
N SER A 94 0.43 15.96 24.71
CA SER A 94 -0.57 16.85 24.12
C SER A 94 -0.08 18.29 23.94
N ASP A 95 1.01 18.64 24.60
CA ASP A 95 1.76 19.89 24.36
C ASP A 95 2.83 19.70 23.29
N ALA A 96 2.92 18.50 22.69
CA ALA A 96 3.71 18.29 21.50
C ALA A 96 3.09 19.11 20.36
N LYS A 97 3.54 20.35 20.25
CA LYS A 97 3.22 21.19 19.11
C LYS A 97 3.91 20.56 17.90
N PRO A 98 3.17 20.12 16.87
CA PRO A 98 3.81 19.88 15.58
C PRO A 98 4.66 21.09 15.21
N PRO A 99 5.70 20.93 14.37
CA PRO A 99 6.56 22.05 13.99
C PRO A 99 5.77 23.26 13.48
N ASP A 100 4.52 23.07 13.02
CA ASP A 100 3.59 24.12 12.71
C ASP A 100 2.17 23.79 13.23
N ASP A 101 1.56 24.68 14.02
CA ASP A 101 0.10 24.77 14.11
C ASP A 101 -0.41 25.09 12.70
N ILE A 102 -0.93 24.08 11.99
CA ILE A 102 -1.52 24.24 10.66
C ILE A 102 -2.77 25.10 10.81
N ASP A 103 -2.66 26.41 10.59
CA ASP A 103 -3.83 27.25 10.34
C ASP A 103 -4.44 26.83 8.98
N PRO A 104 -5.66 26.28 8.94
CA PRO A 104 -6.29 25.84 7.70
C PRO A 104 -6.56 26.99 6.72
N LYS A 105 -6.38 28.26 7.12
CA LYS A 105 -6.75 29.44 6.34
C LYS A 105 -5.61 30.03 5.49
N THR A 106 -4.36 29.62 5.66
CA THR A 106 -3.22 30.27 4.96
C THR A 106 -2.51 29.42 3.92
N GLY A 107 -2.96 28.19 3.62
CA GLY A 107 -2.42 27.44 2.50
C GLY A 107 -0.92 27.15 2.60
N GLY A 108 -0.46 26.70 3.78
CA GLY A 108 0.84 26.03 3.91
C GLY A 108 2.06 26.94 3.79
N GLN A 109 1.98 28.20 4.20
CA GLN A 109 3.18 29.00 4.45
C GLN A 109 3.21 29.43 5.91
N ASN A 110 3.93 28.69 6.72
CA ASN A 110 4.69 29.22 7.85
C ASN A 110 5.80 28.24 8.20
N SER A 111 6.84 28.28 7.38
CA SER A 111 8.17 27.76 7.67
C SER A 111 8.81 28.51 8.84
N GLN A 112 8.57 28.09 10.10
CA GLN A 112 9.27 28.67 11.25
C GLN A 112 10.59 27.96 11.59
N GLU A 113 10.84 26.78 11.03
CA GLU A 113 12.14 26.13 11.18
C GLU A 113 13.18 26.76 10.24
N GLU A 114 14.17 27.43 10.85
CA GLU A 114 15.25 28.14 10.14
C GLU A 114 16.07 27.19 9.27
N ASN A 115 16.32 25.97 9.77
CA ASN A 115 17.02 24.95 8.98
C ASN A 115 16.03 24.17 8.11
N PRO A 116 16.05 24.32 6.77
CA PRO A 116 15.09 23.65 5.89
C PRO A 116 15.15 22.11 5.99
N LEU A 117 16.29 21.52 6.38
CA LEU A 117 16.45 20.07 6.55
C LEU A 117 15.73 19.50 7.78
N LEU A 118 15.35 20.36 8.73
CA LEU A 118 14.62 19.95 9.94
C LEU A 118 13.11 20.08 9.77
N ARG A 119 12.64 20.63 8.63
CA ARG A 119 11.21 20.72 8.33
C ARG A 119 10.62 19.32 8.13
N PRO A 120 9.43 19.05 8.70
CA PRO A 120 8.79 17.76 8.51
C PRO A 120 8.38 17.57 7.04
N PRO A 121 8.28 16.32 6.55
CA PRO A 121 7.73 16.05 5.23
C PRO A 121 6.29 16.55 5.11
N THR A 122 5.96 17.08 3.94
CA THR A 122 4.57 17.39 3.57
C THR A 122 3.95 16.15 2.94
N ILE A 123 2.77 15.76 3.42
CA ILE A 123 2.00 14.63 2.89
C ILE A 123 0.66 15.17 2.40
N SER A 124 0.34 14.91 1.14
CA SER A 124 -0.98 15.20 0.57
C SER A 124 -1.59 13.93 -0.01
N ILE A 125 -2.90 13.81 0.16
CA ILE A 125 -3.68 12.68 -0.32
C ILE A 125 -4.72 13.24 -1.30
N SER A 126 -4.78 12.64 -2.48
CA SER A 126 -5.79 12.92 -3.49
C SER A 126 -6.27 11.61 -4.13
N THR A 127 -7.11 11.69 -5.15
CA THR A 127 -7.64 10.52 -5.86
C THR A 127 -7.42 10.67 -7.35
N GLY A 128 -7.01 9.60 -8.00
CA GLY A 128 -6.98 9.47 -9.46
C GLY A 128 -7.98 8.42 -9.93
N THR A 129 -8.17 8.34 -11.24
CA THR A 129 -8.96 7.30 -11.89
C THR A 129 -8.18 6.71 -13.07
N GLU A 130 -8.39 5.42 -13.33
CA GLU A 130 -7.94 4.77 -14.55
C GLU A 130 -9.12 4.09 -15.25
N ARG A 131 -9.06 4.01 -16.58
CA ARG A 131 -10.10 3.30 -17.35
C ARG A 131 -9.76 1.83 -17.46
N LYS A 132 -10.75 0.99 -17.16
CA LYS A 132 -10.62 -0.45 -17.22
C LYS A 132 -11.83 -1.05 -17.93
N ALA A 133 -11.60 -2.06 -18.76
CA ALA A 133 -12.67 -2.81 -19.39
C ALA A 133 -13.49 -3.55 -18.33
N ALA A 134 -14.79 -3.27 -18.27
CA ALA A 134 -15.76 -4.01 -17.49
C ALA A 134 -16.21 -5.24 -18.28
N ILE A 135 -15.97 -6.40 -17.68
CA ILE A 135 -16.25 -7.73 -18.22
C ILE A 135 -17.39 -8.42 -17.48
N VAL A 136 -17.61 -8.02 -16.23
CA VAL A 136 -18.68 -8.50 -15.35
C VAL A 136 -19.34 -7.31 -14.67
N ASP A 137 -20.62 -7.45 -14.35
CA ASP A 137 -21.34 -6.49 -13.52
C ASP A 137 -21.01 -6.67 -12.02
N ARG A 138 -21.63 -5.82 -11.19
CA ARG A 138 -21.49 -5.87 -9.72
C ARG A 138 -21.87 -7.23 -9.13
N ASP A 139 -22.80 -7.94 -9.75
CA ASP A 139 -23.36 -9.21 -9.28
C ASP A 139 -22.59 -10.41 -9.87
N GLY A 140 -21.54 -10.17 -10.66
CA GLY A 140 -20.69 -11.17 -11.29
C GLY A 140 -21.23 -11.73 -12.60
N ASN A 141 -22.32 -11.18 -13.15
CA ASN A 141 -22.85 -11.60 -14.44
C ASN A 141 -21.98 -11.04 -15.56
N LYS A 142 -21.82 -11.81 -16.64
CA LYS A 142 -21.04 -11.37 -17.80
C LYS A 142 -21.72 -10.20 -18.49
N LEU A 143 -20.95 -9.19 -18.87
CA LEU A 143 -21.40 -8.09 -19.71
C LEU A 143 -21.32 -8.52 -21.18
N VAL A 144 -22.35 -9.21 -21.64
CA VAL A 144 -22.47 -9.76 -23.01
C VAL A 144 -23.76 -9.30 -23.68
N ASN A 145 -23.78 -9.35 -25.01
CA ASN A 145 -24.98 -9.11 -25.80
C ASN A 145 -25.96 -10.29 -25.71
N SER A 146 -27.11 -10.21 -26.40
CA SER A 146 -28.15 -11.23 -26.36
C SER A 146 -27.77 -12.59 -26.95
N VAL A 147 -26.71 -12.65 -27.76
CA VAL A 147 -26.16 -13.92 -28.30
C VAL A 147 -25.00 -14.46 -27.47
N GLY A 148 -24.61 -13.76 -26.40
CA GLY A 148 -23.55 -14.17 -25.48
C GLY A 148 -22.16 -13.66 -25.85
N ASP A 149 -22.03 -12.84 -26.89
CA ASP A 149 -20.73 -12.26 -27.28
C ASP A 149 -20.41 -11.04 -26.41
N GLN A 150 -19.11 -10.82 -26.17
CA GLN A 150 -18.63 -9.62 -25.50
C GLN A 150 -18.85 -8.39 -26.38
N PHE A 151 -19.11 -7.24 -25.76
CA PHE A 151 -19.14 -5.96 -26.47
C PHE A 151 -17.76 -5.62 -27.06
N ASP A 152 -17.74 -5.19 -28.32
CA ASP A 152 -16.57 -4.67 -29.01
C ASP A 152 -16.91 -3.29 -29.62
N PRO A 153 -16.35 -2.17 -29.09
CA PRO A 153 -15.36 -2.12 -28.02
C PRO A 153 -15.93 -2.53 -26.65
N PRO A 154 -15.10 -3.03 -25.72
CA PRO A 154 -15.52 -3.32 -24.36
C PRO A 154 -16.09 -2.08 -23.66
N ILE A 155 -17.05 -2.30 -22.77
CA ILE A 155 -17.55 -1.24 -21.88
C ILE A 155 -16.41 -0.87 -20.92
N GLU A 156 -16.07 0.40 -20.80
CA GLU A 156 -15.05 0.88 -19.86
C GLU A 156 -15.71 1.48 -18.61
N ILE A 157 -15.07 1.28 -17.45
CA ILE A 157 -15.40 1.94 -16.18
C ILE A 157 -14.17 2.65 -15.63
N ASP A 158 -14.40 3.72 -14.89
CA ASP A 158 -13.35 4.41 -14.14
C ASP A 158 -13.12 3.70 -12.80
N GLU A 159 -11.94 3.12 -12.61
CA GLU A 159 -11.48 2.53 -11.35
C GLU A 159 -10.72 3.61 -10.54
N PRO A 160 -11.26 4.08 -9.40
CA PRO A 160 -10.58 5.08 -8.59
C PRO A 160 -9.40 4.47 -7.81
N TYR A 161 -8.35 5.25 -7.64
CA TYR A 161 -7.20 4.93 -6.79
C TYR A 161 -6.79 6.15 -5.95
N MET A 162 -6.08 5.90 -4.86
CA MET A 162 -5.53 6.97 -4.03
C MET A 162 -4.18 7.42 -4.60
N VAL A 163 -3.94 8.72 -4.58
CA VAL A 163 -2.65 9.33 -4.91
C VAL A 163 -2.07 9.93 -3.63
N LEU A 164 -0.93 9.41 -3.22
CA LEU A 164 -0.17 9.86 -2.06
C LEU A 164 1.06 10.62 -2.56
N SER A 165 1.09 11.91 -2.28
CA SER A 165 2.17 12.81 -2.66
C SER A 165 2.95 13.24 -1.42
N ILE A 166 4.25 13.00 -1.41
CA ILE A 166 5.11 13.28 -0.25
C ILE A 166 6.29 14.13 -0.70
N SER A 167 6.49 15.27 -0.05
CA SER A 167 7.66 16.14 -0.24
C SER A 167 8.50 16.20 1.02
N ARG A 168 9.84 16.17 0.88
CA ARG A 168 10.76 16.35 2.01
C ARG A 168 12.06 17.01 1.58
N ASN A 169 12.73 17.65 2.54
CA ASN A 169 14.05 18.23 2.33
C ASN A 169 15.15 17.25 2.73
N VAL A 170 16.13 17.05 1.85
CA VAL A 170 17.30 16.20 2.09
C VAL A 170 18.59 16.90 1.68
N LEU A 171 19.71 16.51 2.31
CA LEU A 171 21.02 17.07 1.99
C LEU A 171 21.55 16.58 0.63
N ALA A 172 21.21 15.34 0.26
CA ALA A 172 21.67 14.69 -0.95
C ALA A 172 20.60 13.74 -1.48
N ILE A 173 20.56 13.58 -2.80
CA ILE A 173 19.67 12.66 -3.51
C ILE A 173 20.43 11.41 -3.96
N ASN A 174 19.72 10.29 -4.08
CA ASN A 174 20.26 9.06 -4.63
C ASN A 174 19.68 8.77 -6.02
N ASN A 175 20.31 9.33 -7.05
CA ASN A 175 19.87 9.19 -8.45
C ASN A 175 19.77 7.73 -8.93
N PHE A 176 20.62 6.85 -8.39
CA PHE A 176 20.58 5.43 -8.74
C PHE A 176 19.35 4.75 -8.16
N ALA A 177 19.04 5.02 -6.89
CA ALA A 177 17.81 4.54 -6.26
C ALA A 177 16.57 5.10 -6.98
N MET A 178 16.56 6.38 -7.37
CA MET A 178 15.48 6.97 -8.16
C MET A 178 15.14 6.14 -9.40
N ALA A 179 16.14 5.86 -10.24
CA ALA A 179 15.94 5.09 -11.46
C ALA A 179 15.51 3.62 -11.20
N TRP A 180 15.91 3.05 -10.07
CA TRP A 180 15.63 1.65 -9.73
C TRP A 180 14.24 1.40 -9.14
N TYR A 181 13.63 2.43 -8.53
CA TYR A 181 12.36 2.31 -7.82
C TYR A 181 11.16 2.82 -8.63
N ILE A 182 11.35 3.73 -9.58
CA ILE A 182 10.23 4.24 -10.40
C ILE A 182 9.54 3.08 -11.13
N GLY A 183 8.21 3.03 -11.03
CA GLY A 183 7.36 2.01 -11.67
C GLY A 183 7.31 0.66 -10.92
N THR A 184 7.97 0.56 -9.77
CA THR A 184 7.91 -0.64 -8.90
C THR A 184 6.74 -0.57 -7.93
N VAL A 185 6.37 -1.72 -7.36
CA VAL A 185 5.37 -1.86 -6.30
C VAL A 185 6.03 -2.26 -4.98
N ASN A 186 5.37 -1.95 -3.87
CA ASN A 186 5.85 -2.30 -2.54
C ASN A 186 5.92 -3.83 -2.33
N ASP A 187 7.03 -4.33 -1.80
CA ASP A 187 7.24 -5.75 -1.46
C ASP A 187 6.74 -6.12 -0.06
N SER A 188 6.55 -5.10 0.78
CA SER A 188 6.10 -5.18 2.17
C SER A 188 4.96 -4.19 2.41
N PRO A 189 4.16 -4.32 3.48
CA PRO A 189 3.14 -3.35 3.80
C PRO A 189 3.68 -1.91 3.84
N PHE A 190 2.98 -0.98 3.22
CA PHE A 190 3.42 0.41 3.08
C PHE A 190 2.21 1.34 3.15
N PHE A 191 2.25 2.34 4.04
CA PHE A 191 1.16 3.31 4.23
C PHE A 191 -0.23 2.67 4.51
N GLY A 192 -0.26 1.56 5.24
CA GLY A 192 -1.49 0.84 5.57
C GLY A 192 -2.02 -0.08 4.46
N TYR A 193 -1.34 -0.13 3.31
CA TYR A 193 -1.66 -1.04 2.21
C TYR A 193 -0.79 -2.31 2.29
N PRO A 194 -1.31 -3.49 1.91
CA PRO A 194 -0.53 -4.71 1.83
C PRO A 194 0.52 -4.63 0.70
N ALA A 195 1.42 -5.61 0.63
CA ALA A 195 2.37 -5.73 -0.48
C ALA A 195 1.64 -5.75 -1.84
N GLU A 196 2.25 -5.18 -2.88
CA GLU A 196 1.74 -5.05 -4.27
C GLU A 196 0.63 -4.02 -4.52
N HIS A 197 0.21 -3.26 -3.50
CA HIS A 197 -0.90 -2.31 -3.61
C HIS A 197 -0.48 -0.85 -3.79
N VAL A 198 0.79 -0.53 -3.55
CA VAL A 198 1.33 0.81 -3.70
C VAL A 198 2.41 0.80 -4.75
N ARG A 199 2.23 1.64 -5.78
CA ARG A 199 3.16 1.79 -6.88
C ARG A 199 3.82 3.16 -6.82
N LEU A 200 5.15 3.22 -6.93
CA LEU A 200 5.85 4.49 -7.10
C LEU A 200 5.73 4.96 -8.55
N MET A 201 5.08 6.08 -8.77
CA MET A 201 4.83 6.65 -10.10
C MET A 201 5.88 7.67 -10.49
N SER A 202 6.23 8.56 -9.57
CA SER A 202 7.27 9.55 -9.80
C SER A 202 8.14 9.73 -8.55
N TRP A 203 9.42 9.99 -8.79
CA TRP A 203 10.36 10.47 -7.79
C TRP A 203 11.16 11.57 -8.46
N SER A 204 10.94 12.81 -8.03
CA SER A 204 11.61 14.00 -8.55
C SER A 204 12.31 14.75 -7.43
N ALA A 205 13.25 15.63 -7.79
CA ALA A 205 13.93 16.48 -6.83
C ALA A 205 14.30 17.82 -7.46
N SER A 206 14.22 18.89 -6.67
CA SER A 206 14.67 20.24 -7.06
C SER A 206 15.66 20.78 -6.04
N SER A 207 16.71 21.46 -6.49
CA SER A 207 17.72 22.05 -5.60
C SER A 207 17.27 23.43 -5.11
N HIS A 208 17.45 23.69 -3.82
CA HIS A 208 17.12 24.95 -3.17
C HIS A 208 18.28 25.44 -2.28
N TYR A 209 18.30 26.76 -2.04
CA TYR A 209 19.24 27.39 -1.11
C TYR A 209 18.48 28.42 -0.27
N GLU A 210 18.39 28.19 1.04
CA GLU A 210 17.66 29.03 1.99
C GLU A 210 18.45 29.10 3.30
N ASN A 211 18.46 30.26 3.97
CA ASN A 211 19.11 30.45 5.28
C ASN A 211 20.55 29.92 5.33
N ASN A 212 21.29 30.09 4.23
CA ASN A 212 22.66 29.64 4.05
C ASN A 212 22.83 28.10 4.08
N VAL A 213 21.76 27.35 3.82
CA VAL A 213 21.73 25.89 3.71
C VAL A 213 21.31 25.49 2.30
N PHE A 214 22.13 24.67 1.64
CA PHE A 214 21.78 24.01 0.39
C PHE A 214 21.06 22.69 0.69
N PHE A 215 19.95 22.44 -0.01
CA PHE A 215 19.19 21.20 0.14
C PHE A 215 18.46 20.83 -1.16
N TRP A 216 17.94 19.61 -1.21
CA TRP A 216 17.05 19.12 -2.25
C TRP A 216 15.65 18.94 -1.68
N ASP A 217 14.64 19.46 -2.37
CA ASP A 217 13.23 19.12 -2.15
C ASP A 217 12.90 17.90 -3.00
N GLU A 218 12.84 16.71 -2.37
CA GLU A 218 12.43 15.46 -2.99
C GLU A 218 10.92 15.32 -2.96
N HIS A 219 10.32 14.98 -4.09
CA HIS A 219 8.90 14.69 -4.22
C HIS A 219 8.68 13.26 -4.70
N PHE A 220 7.80 12.54 -4.00
CA PHE A 220 7.35 11.19 -4.33
C PHE A 220 5.87 11.21 -4.65
N GLU A 221 5.47 10.52 -5.71
CA GLU A 221 4.07 10.25 -6.01
C GLU A 221 3.85 8.73 -6.02
N PHE A 222 3.02 8.28 -5.10
CA PHE A 222 2.60 6.89 -5.00
C PHE A 222 1.13 6.76 -5.40
N HIS A 223 0.80 5.75 -6.19
CA HIS A 223 -0.59 5.37 -6.44
C HIS A 223 -0.92 4.11 -5.65
N ALA A 224 -1.97 4.16 -4.86
CA ALA A 224 -2.40 3.08 -3.99
C ALA A 224 -3.81 2.58 -4.37
N LYS A 225 -3.93 1.27 -4.56
CA LYS A 225 -5.21 0.59 -4.80
C LYS A 225 -5.65 -0.15 -3.54
N GLY A 226 -6.95 -0.09 -3.25
CA GLY A 226 -7.56 -0.90 -2.19
C GLY A 226 -7.53 -2.39 -2.53
N GLU A 227 -8.18 -3.22 -1.71
CA GLU A 227 -8.38 -4.64 -2.03
C GLU A 227 -9.09 -4.77 -3.38
N THR A 228 -8.43 -5.42 -4.34
CA THR A 228 -8.98 -5.71 -5.66
C THR A 228 -9.22 -7.20 -5.73
N LEU A 229 -10.41 -7.61 -5.31
CA LEU A 229 -10.78 -9.01 -5.25
C LEU A 229 -11.27 -9.51 -6.61
N PHE A 230 -10.54 -10.46 -7.19
CA PHE A 230 -10.99 -11.22 -8.34
C PHE A 230 -11.30 -12.65 -7.92
N THR A 231 -12.50 -13.16 -8.23
CA THR A 231 -12.84 -14.57 -8.00
C THR A 231 -12.77 -15.33 -9.32
N PRO A 232 -11.81 -16.27 -9.49
CA PRO A 232 -11.77 -17.13 -10.66
C PRO A 232 -13.07 -17.92 -10.79
N ALA A 233 -13.51 -18.18 -12.01
CA ALA A 233 -14.81 -18.81 -12.26
C ALA A 233 -14.86 -20.34 -11.99
N ALA A 234 -13.91 -20.87 -11.22
CA ALA A 234 -13.87 -22.27 -10.82
C ALA A 234 -14.73 -22.50 -9.55
N ALA A 235 -15.45 -23.62 -9.50
CA ALA A 235 -16.28 -23.97 -8.35
C ALA A 235 -15.42 -24.02 -7.06
N GLY A 236 -15.75 -23.18 -6.08
CA GLY A 236 -15.03 -23.09 -4.81
C GLY A 236 -13.75 -22.24 -4.84
N ALA A 237 -13.48 -21.50 -5.93
CA ALA A 237 -12.36 -20.58 -5.99
C ALA A 237 -12.49 -19.48 -4.93
N LYS A 238 -11.38 -19.16 -4.27
CA LYS A 238 -11.31 -18.04 -3.33
C LYS A 238 -11.05 -16.74 -4.10
N PRO A 239 -11.60 -15.60 -3.66
CA PRO A 239 -11.16 -14.31 -4.16
C PRO A 239 -9.65 -14.16 -3.98
N ILE A 240 -8.98 -13.70 -5.04
CA ILE A 240 -7.56 -13.39 -5.08
C ILE A 240 -7.47 -11.86 -5.05
N ASP A 241 -6.78 -11.34 -4.05
CA ASP A 241 -6.35 -9.95 -4.03
C ASP A 241 -5.08 -9.84 -4.88
N TYR A 242 -5.06 -8.87 -5.80
CA TYR A 242 -3.98 -8.77 -6.78
C TYR A 242 -3.34 -7.38 -6.86
N GLY A 243 -3.79 -6.40 -6.07
CA GLY A 243 -3.24 -5.05 -6.06
C GLY A 243 -3.10 -4.44 -7.45
N TRP A 244 -1.85 -4.14 -7.86
CA TRP A 244 -1.49 -3.64 -9.19
C TRP A 244 -1.31 -4.72 -10.28
N GLY A 245 -1.69 -5.96 -10.00
CA GLY A 245 -1.75 -7.04 -10.99
C GLY A 245 -2.82 -6.79 -12.07
N PHE A 246 -2.69 -7.50 -13.18
CA PHE A 246 -3.62 -7.45 -14.32
C PHE A 246 -4.38 -8.75 -14.40
N VAL A 247 -5.70 -8.67 -14.48
CA VAL A 247 -6.58 -9.79 -14.76
C VAL A 247 -7.03 -9.67 -16.20
N LEU A 248 -6.56 -10.59 -17.05
CA LEU A 248 -6.86 -10.59 -18.49
C LEU A 248 -7.74 -11.78 -18.85
N LEU A 249 -8.71 -11.57 -19.73
CA LEU A 249 -9.55 -12.64 -20.25
C LEU A 249 -8.71 -13.61 -21.07
N ASP A 250 -8.80 -14.90 -20.78
CA ASP A 250 -8.12 -15.94 -21.52
C ASP A 250 -8.86 -16.20 -22.84
N GLN A 251 -8.39 -15.58 -23.93
CA GLN A 251 -8.98 -15.70 -25.25
C GLN A 251 -7.93 -15.53 -26.36
N GLY A 252 -8.21 -16.11 -27.53
CA GLY A 252 -7.34 -15.97 -28.70
C GLY A 252 -7.89 -16.66 -29.94
N PHE A 253 -7.09 -16.70 -31.01
CA PHE A 253 -7.42 -17.40 -32.26
C PHE A 253 -6.88 -18.82 -32.33
N ASN A 254 -5.96 -19.18 -31.43
CA ASN A 254 -5.28 -20.48 -31.42
C ASN A 254 -5.61 -21.27 -30.15
N GLU A 255 -5.67 -22.59 -30.29
CA GLU A 255 -5.64 -23.55 -29.19
C GLU A 255 -4.32 -24.33 -29.24
N LEU A 256 -3.96 -25.02 -28.15
CA LEU A 256 -2.83 -25.94 -28.14
C LEU A 256 -3.23 -27.29 -28.73
N ASP A 257 -2.41 -27.82 -29.63
CA ASP A 257 -2.56 -29.18 -30.14
C ASP A 257 -1.97 -30.23 -29.17
N ALA A 258 -2.00 -31.51 -29.58
CA ALA A 258 -1.47 -32.62 -28.77
C ALA A 258 0.05 -32.53 -28.49
N ASN A 259 0.78 -31.67 -29.20
CA ASN A 259 2.22 -31.43 -29.02
C ASN A 259 2.50 -30.11 -28.27
N ASN A 260 1.47 -29.46 -27.72
CA ASN A 260 1.53 -28.12 -27.12
C ASN A 260 2.00 -27.03 -28.10
N LEU A 261 1.69 -27.21 -29.39
CA LEU A 261 1.95 -26.18 -30.40
C LEU A 261 0.65 -25.40 -30.70
N PRO A 262 0.74 -24.08 -30.91
CA PRO A 262 -0.42 -23.28 -31.30
C PRO A 262 -1.01 -23.74 -32.63
N LYS A 263 -2.32 -23.99 -32.63
CA LYS A 263 -3.12 -24.40 -33.78
C LYS A 263 -4.33 -23.48 -33.92
N LEU A 264 -4.53 -22.95 -35.12
CA LEU A 264 -5.66 -22.08 -35.43
C LEU A 264 -7.00 -22.79 -35.19
N MET A 265 -7.85 -22.19 -34.37
CA MET A 265 -9.21 -22.66 -34.14
C MET A 265 -10.08 -22.41 -35.37
N ARG A 266 -10.89 -23.42 -35.72
CA ARG A 266 -11.79 -23.40 -36.88
C ARG A 266 -13.22 -23.73 -36.45
N ASP A 267 -14.19 -23.22 -37.17
CA ASP A 267 -15.60 -23.53 -37.01
C ASP A 267 -15.95 -24.93 -37.56
N GLN A 268 -17.24 -25.26 -37.56
CA GLN A 268 -17.74 -26.56 -38.03
C GLN A 268 -17.51 -26.81 -39.53
N ASP A 269 -17.36 -25.74 -40.31
CA ASP A 269 -17.10 -25.78 -41.75
C ASP A 269 -15.59 -25.74 -42.07
N GLY A 270 -14.75 -25.71 -41.04
CA GLY A 270 -13.29 -25.65 -41.17
C GLY A 270 -12.76 -24.24 -41.47
N GLN A 271 -13.58 -23.20 -41.41
CA GLN A 271 -13.13 -21.82 -41.58
C GLN A 271 -12.56 -21.27 -40.26
N PRO A 272 -11.52 -20.43 -40.30
CA PRO A 272 -11.02 -19.76 -39.10
C PRO A 272 -12.09 -18.86 -38.47
N TYR A 273 -12.10 -18.78 -37.14
CA TYR A 273 -12.94 -17.80 -36.45
C TYR A 273 -12.52 -16.37 -36.80
N SER A 274 -13.50 -15.49 -37.04
CA SER A 274 -13.29 -14.06 -37.29
C SER A 274 -13.09 -13.22 -36.04
N HIS A 275 -13.32 -13.81 -34.86
CA HIS A 275 -13.20 -13.18 -33.54
C HIS A 275 -12.43 -14.09 -32.59
N THR A 276 -11.95 -13.53 -31.48
CA THR A 276 -11.26 -14.31 -30.44
C THR A 276 -12.23 -15.25 -29.72
N ILE A 277 -11.75 -16.43 -29.39
CA ILE A 277 -12.51 -17.47 -28.71
C ILE A 277 -11.96 -17.65 -27.30
N LEU A 278 -12.88 -17.82 -26.34
CA LEU A 278 -12.53 -18.09 -24.95
C LEU A 278 -11.75 -19.39 -24.81
N LEU A 279 -10.75 -19.37 -23.95
CA LEU A 279 -9.89 -20.50 -23.61
C LEU A 279 -10.13 -20.96 -22.17
N ASN A 280 -9.65 -22.15 -21.85
CA ASN A 280 -9.91 -22.83 -20.59
C ASN A 280 -8.79 -22.70 -19.54
N GLY A 281 -7.82 -21.80 -19.73
CA GLY A 281 -6.63 -21.67 -18.87
C GLY A 281 -5.51 -22.68 -19.15
N ALA A 282 -5.81 -23.75 -19.88
CA ALA A 282 -4.85 -24.77 -20.32
C ALA A 282 -4.54 -24.67 -21.83
N GLY A 283 -4.98 -23.59 -22.48
CA GLY A 283 -4.76 -23.34 -23.90
C GLY A 283 -5.68 -24.09 -24.85
N ALA A 284 -6.71 -24.80 -24.36
CA ALA A 284 -7.75 -25.37 -25.22
C ALA A 284 -8.99 -24.47 -25.28
N LYS A 285 -9.77 -24.60 -26.35
CA LYS A 285 -11.05 -23.90 -26.49
C LYS A 285 -11.97 -24.20 -25.30
N LEU A 286 -12.53 -23.14 -24.71
CA LEU A 286 -13.50 -23.25 -23.63
C LEU A 286 -14.82 -23.84 -24.17
N ALA A 287 -15.36 -24.84 -23.47
CA ALA A 287 -16.64 -25.43 -23.85
C ALA A 287 -17.79 -24.41 -23.73
N ALA A 288 -18.75 -24.50 -24.66
CA ALA A 288 -19.90 -23.60 -24.67
C ALA A 288 -20.67 -23.65 -23.33
N GLY A 289 -21.09 -22.48 -22.85
CA GLY A 289 -21.80 -22.34 -21.57
C GLY A 289 -20.91 -22.36 -20.33
N GLN A 290 -19.61 -22.64 -20.44
CA GLN A 290 -18.72 -22.58 -19.29
C GLN A 290 -18.43 -21.12 -18.88
N PRO A 291 -18.10 -20.88 -17.60
CA PRO A 291 -17.64 -19.59 -17.14
C PRO A 291 -16.30 -19.21 -17.79
N PRO A 292 -16.04 -17.92 -18.11
CA PRO A 292 -14.80 -17.48 -18.74
C PRO A 292 -13.63 -17.66 -17.77
N VAL A 293 -12.46 -17.93 -18.33
CA VAL A 293 -11.22 -18.02 -17.56
C VAL A 293 -10.46 -16.71 -17.68
N TYR A 294 -9.84 -16.28 -16.59
CA TYR A 294 -8.99 -15.11 -16.56
C TYR A 294 -7.63 -15.48 -16.01
N LEU A 295 -6.60 -14.84 -16.55
CA LEU A 295 -5.21 -15.04 -16.18
C LEU A 295 -4.72 -13.81 -15.42
N LEU A 296 -4.04 -14.06 -14.31
CA LEU A 296 -3.46 -13.03 -13.45
C LEU A 296 -1.97 -12.84 -13.79
N TYR A 297 -1.57 -11.60 -14.03
CA TYR A 297 -0.20 -11.24 -14.35
C TYR A 297 0.30 -10.11 -13.45
N TYR A 298 1.54 -10.25 -12.97
CA TYR A 298 2.24 -9.22 -12.22
C TYR A 298 3.34 -8.62 -13.09
N ALA A 299 3.06 -7.49 -13.74
CA ALA A 299 4.02 -6.84 -14.62
C ALA A 299 5.03 -5.95 -13.86
N HIS A 300 4.67 -5.51 -12.65
CA HIS A 300 5.49 -4.61 -11.84
C HIS A 300 6.48 -5.39 -10.98
N LYS A 301 7.74 -4.94 -10.98
CA LYS A 301 8.76 -5.46 -10.05
C LYS A 301 8.42 -5.01 -8.63
N LYS A 302 8.70 -5.87 -7.65
CA LYS A 302 8.58 -5.54 -6.22
C LYS A 302 9.87 -4.94 -5.68
N LYS A 303 9.74 -3.98 -4.77
CA LYS A 303 10.85 -3.40 -4.00
C LYS A 303 10.39 -3.05 -2.59
N ASP A 304 11.31 -3.15 -1.63
CA ASP A 304 11.04 -2.72 -0.27
C ASP A 304 11.01 -1.19 -0.18
N PHE A 305 9.86 -0.63 0.19
CA PHE A 305 9.66 0.81 0.29
C PHE A 305 10.07 1.38 1.66
N SER A 306 10.53 0.53 2.59
CA SER A 306 11.11 0.98 3.86
C SER A 306 12.31 1.91 3.66
N VAL A 307 13.04 1.76 2.54
CA VAL A 307 14.21 2.56 2.19
C VAL A 307 13.92 4.06 2.05
N PHE A 308 12.66 4.42 1.78
CA PHE A 308 12.29 5.83 1.69
C PHE A 308 12.25 6.49 3.07
N ASN A 309 12.16 5.73 4.16
CA ASN A 309 12.10 6.24 5.52
C ASN A 309 11.07 7.38 5.67
N LEU A 310 9.86 7.15 5.16
CA LEU A 310 8.80 8.15 5.12
C LEU A 310 7.91 8.00 6.38
N PRO A 311 7.40 9.12 6.91
CA PRO A 311 6.40 9.07 7.98
C PRO A 311 5.12 8.41 7.45
N THR A 312 4.87 7.15 7.83
CA THR A 312 3.62 6.47 7.48
C THR A 312 2.48 6.97 8.38
N PRO A 313 1.27 7.26 7.89
CA PRO A 313 0.12 7.52 8.74
C PRO A 313 -0.36 6.21 9.38
N ASN A 314 -0.75 6.28 10.65
CA ASN A 314 -1.37 5.17 11.38
C ASN A 314 -2.74 4.84 10.78
N VAL A 315 -2.78 3.91 9.83
CA VAL A 315 -4.02 3.20 9.50
C VAL A 315 -4.00 1.89 10.28
N PRO A 316 -4.87 1.70 11.29
CA PRO A 316 -4.97 0.41 11.95
C PRO A 316 -5.29 -0.63 10.89
N VAL A 317 -4.40 -1.62 10.71
CA VAL A 317 -4.69 -2.84 9.96
C VAL A 317 -5.81 -3.54 10.73
N THR A 318 -7.06 -3.22 10.42
CA THR A 318 -8.19 -3.96 10.97
C THR A 318 -8.03 -5.40 10.50
N LYS A 319 -7.65 -6.28 11.43
CA LYS A 319 -7.66 -7.73 11.26
C LYS A 319 -8.97 -8.12 10.59
N LYS A 320 -8.88 -8.65 9.37
CA LYS A 320 -9.93 -9.33 8.57
C LYS A 320 -11.31 -8.72 8.73
N ILE A 321 -11.79 -8.06 7.66
CA ILE A 321 -13.22 -7.86 7.44
C ILE A 321 -13.91 -9.20 7.71
N PRO A 322 -14.88 -9.28 8.65
CA PRO A 322 -15.57 -10.52 8.92
C PRO A 322 -16.21 -11.01 7.63
N THR A 323 -15.86 -12.23 7.23
CA THR A 323 -16.49 -12.92 6.11
C THR A 323 -18.01 -12.83 6.33
N PRO A 324 -18.80 -12.33 5.35
CA PRO A 324 -20.24 -12.33 5.49
C PRO A 324 -20.66 -13.78 5.76
N LYS A 325 -21.19 -14.03 6.96
CA LYS A 325 -21.88 -15.28 7.23
C LYS A 325 -23.02 -15.34 6.23
N ASN A 326 -23.10 -16.43 5.47
CA ASN A 326 -24.23 -16.77 4.63
C ASN A 326 -25.53 -16.68 5.45
N ASN A 327 -26.14 -15.50 5.48
CA ASN A 327 -27.51 -15.35 5.90
C ASN A 327 -28.35 -15.54 4.65
N ASN A 328 -28.94 -16.72 4.55
CA ASN A 328 -30.08 -17.00 3.68
C ASN A 328 -31.16 -15.95 3.96
N PHE A 329 -31.16 -14.85 3.22
CA PHE A 329 -32.30 -13.96 3.10
C PHE A 329 -33.24 -14.57 2.04
N GLN A 330 -34.21 -15.35 2.50
CA GLN A 330 -35.41 -15.60 1.70
C GLN A 330 -36.26 -14.33 1.72
N LEU A 331 -36.45 -13.71 0.55
CA LEU A 331 -37.45 -12.66 0.39
C LEU A 331 -38.85 -13.29 0.47
N PRO A 332 -39.83 -12.67 1.16
CA PRO A 332 -41.21 -13.10 1.05
C PRO A 332 -41.74 -12.75 -0.33
N LEU A 333 -42.29 -13.76 -1.00
CA LEU A 333 -43.08 -13.60 -2.22
C LEU A 333 -44.26 -12.67 -1.91
N TRP A 334 -44.33 -11.56 -2.64
CA TRP A 334 -45.55 -10.80 -2.91
C TRP A 334 -45.66 -10.60 -4.42
#